data_AF-A0A832N4F0-F1
#
_entry.id   AF-A0A832N4F0-F1
#
_cell.length_a   1.000
_cell.length_b   1.000
_cell.length_c   1.000
_cell.angle_alpha   90.00
_cell.angle_beta   90.00
_cell.angle_gamma   90.00
#
_symmetry.space_group_name_H-M   'P 1'
#
loop_
_entity.id
_entity.type
_entity.pdbx_description
1 polymer ?
#
loop_
_entity_poly.entity_id
_entity_poly.type
_entity_poly.pdbx_seq_one_letter_code
_entity_poly.pdbx_strand_id
1 'polypeptide(L)'
;MKCKIFFESIGSPKEFVQDFSNKLLDEIKKYEKIEVLKYNIAEPIEKEIDQGDKKVKLWSSFIEIEANFKDFDSLIDFILFYS
;
A
#
# COMPACT_ATOMS: atom_id res chain seq x y z
N MET A 1 4.77 -18.07 5.97
CA MET A 1 3.85 -18.16 4.83
C MET A 1 4.17 -17.04 3.86
N LYS A 2 4.59 -17.37 2.64
CA LYS A 2 4.93 -16.36 1.62
C LYS A 2 3.67 -15.82 0.94
N CYS A 3 3.63 -14.51 0.73
CA CYS A 3 2.52 -13.84 0.07
C CYS A 3 3.01 -12.64 -0.75
N LYS A 4 2.14 -12.18 -1.65
CA LYS A 4 2.31 -10.95 -2.40
C LYS A 4 1.17 -10.01 -2.03
N ILE A 5 1.50 -8.82 -1.56
CA ILE A 5 0.56 -7.81 -1.06
C ILE A 5 0.61 -6.60 -1.99
N PHE A 6 -0.56 -6.05 -2.30
CA PHE A 6 -0.70 -4.85 -3.12
C PHE A 6 -1.47 -3.80 -2.34
N PHE A 7 -0.87 -2.62 -2.17
CA PHE A 7 -1.53 -1.44 -1.62
C PHE A 7 -1.69 -0.40 -2.73
N GLU A 8 -2.88 0.16 -2.87
CA GLU A 8 -3.11 1.34 -3.70
C GLU A 8 -3.24 2.58 -2.81
N SER A 9 -2.37 3.55 -3.04
CA SER A 9 -2.45 4.88 -2.41
C SER A 9 -3.07 5.84 -3.41
N ILE A 10 -4.19 6.47 -3.07
CA ILE A 10 -4.88 7.46 -3.92
C ILE A 10 -4.99 8.79 -3.17
N GLY A 11 -4.61 9.90 -3.81
CA GLY A 11 -4.69 11.21 -3.18
C GLY A 11 -4.24 12.37 -4.06
N SER A 12 -4.18 13.55 -3.47
CA SER A 12 -3.65 14.77 -4.10
C SER A 12 -3.00 15.64 -3.02
N PRO A 13 -1.83 16.27 -3.27
CA PRO A 13 -1.08 16.30 -4.54
C PRO A 13 -0.21 15.04 -4.77
N LYS A 14 0.57 14.99 -5.86
CA LYS A 14 1.42 13.83 -6.22
C LYS A 14 2.39 13.47 -5.09
N GLU A 15 2.99 14.48 -4.48
CA GLU A 15 3.99 14.37 -3.43
C GLU A 15 3.41 13.68 -2.20
N PHE A 16 2.15 13.98 -1.86
CA PHE A 16 1.45 13.31 -0.76
C PHE A 16 1.37 11.80 -0.99
N VAL A 17 1.06 11.36 -2.20
CA VAL A 17 0.94 9.92 -2.53
C VAL A 17 2.29 9.21 -2.43
N GLN A 18 3.37 9.86 -2.86
CA GLN A 18 4.73 9.32 -2.73
C GLN A 18 5.14 9.22 -1.25
N ASP A 19 4.96 10.30 -0.48
CA ASP A 19 5.30 10.35 0.94
C ASP A 19 4.49 9.34 1.75
N PHE A 20 3.19 9.23 1.48
CA PHE A 20 2.32 8.26 2.13
C PHE A 20 2.75 6.83 1.81
N SER A 21 3.09 6.53 0.56
CA SER A 21 3.50 5.18 0.17
C SER A 21 4.82 4.75 0.82
N ASN A 22 5.79 5.68 0.94
CA ASN A 22 7.03 5.42 1.67
C ASN A 22 6.77 5.20 3.17
N LYS A 23 5.96 6.06 3.79
CA LYS A 23 5.59 5.92 5.22
C LYS A 23 4.87 4.61 5.49
N LEU A 24 3.92 4.20 4.63
CA LEU A 24 3.21 2.95 4.76
C LEU A 24 4.17 1.75 4.70
N LEU A 25 5.12 1.75 3.76
CA LEU A 25 6.14 0.72 3.69
C LEU A 25 7.00 0.67 4.96
N ASP A 26 7.40 1.83 5.49
CA ASP A 26 8.19 1.91 6.73
C ASP A 26 7.41 1.39 7.94
N GLU A 27 6.11 1.65 8.03
CA GLU A 27 5.24 1.08 9.08
C GLU A 27 5.09 -0.43 8.93
N ILE A 28 4.90 -0.94 7.71
CA ILE A 28 4.81 -2.38 7.46
C ILE A 28 6.11 -3.09 7.86
N LYS A 29 7.28 -2.50 7.58
CA LYS A 29 8.58 -3.06 7.97
C LYS A 29 8.79 -3.14 9.49
N LYS A 30 8.06 -2.36 10.29
CA LYS A 30 8.11 -2.39 11.76
C LYS A 30 7.22 -3.47 12.36
N TYR A 31 6.32 -4.07 11.59
CA TYR A 31 5.39 -5.06 12.10
C TYR A 31 6.11 -6.38 12.36
N GLU A 32 6.36 -6.74 13.62
CA GLU A 32 7.24 -7.88 13.99
C GLU A 32 6.82 -9.25 13.41
N LYS A 33 5.56 -9.40 13.03
CA LYS A 33 4.99 -10.65 12.53
C LYS A 33 5.08 -10.81 11.00
N ILE A 34 5.64 -9.82 10.29
CA ILE A 34 5.88 -9.85 8.84
C ILE A 34 7.37 -9.60 8.54
N GLU A 35 7.93 -10.41 7.65
CA GLU A 35 9.25 -10.17 7.07
C GLU A 35 9.07 -9.69 5.63
N VAL A 36 9.49 -8.45 5.34
CA VAL A 36 9.48 -7.90 3.97
C VAL A 36 10.71 -8.40 3.22
N LEU A 37 10.51 -9.20 2.17
CA LEU A 37 11.58 -9.80 1.37
C LEU A 37 11.99 -8.90 0.19
N LYS A 38 10.98 -8.33 -0.48
CA LYS A 38 11.16 -7.44 -1.63
C LYS A 38 9.98 -6.49 -1.70
N TYR A 39 10.21 -5.29 -2.21
CA TYR A 39 9.14 -4.35 -2.50
C TYR A 39 9.43 -3.53 -3.75
N ASN A 40 8.37 -2.97 -4.34
CA ASN A 40 8.44 -1.98 -5.41
C ASN A 40 7.35 -0.94 -5.19
N ILE A 41 7.70 0.35 -5.25
CA ILE A 41 6.75 1.45 -5.24
C ILE A 41 6.70 2.01 -6.66
N ALA A 42 5.54 1.93 -7.30
CA ALA A 42 5.35 2.46 -8.63
C ALA A 42 5.28 4.00 -8.61
N GLU A 43 5.81 4.64 -9.66
CA GLU A 43 5.62 6.09 -9.84
C GLU A 43 4.12 6.43 -9.86
N PRO A 44 3.67 7.49 -9.16
CA PRO A 44 2.27 7.87 -9.18
C PRO A 44 1.82 8.27 -10.59
N ILE A 45 0.65 7.78 -10.97
CA ILE A 45 -0.04 8.11 -12.22
C ILE A 45 -1.30 8.92 -11.92
N GLU A 46 -1.67 9.83 -12.83
CA GLU A 46 -2.93 10.55 -12.74
C GLU A 46 -4.09 9.60 -13.11
N LYS A 47 -5.12 9.56 -12.27
CA LYS A 47 -6.38 8.85 -12.49
C LYS A 47 -7.56 9.82 -12.34
N GLU A 48 -8.53 9.68 -13.23
CA GLU A 48 -9.83 10.33 -13.08
C GLU A 48 -10.78 9.37 -12.36
N ILE A 49 -11.26 9.76 -11.19
CA ILE A 49 -12.23 8.98 -10.42
C ILE A 49 -13.60 9.66 -10.53
N ASP A 50 -14.58 8.87 -10.94
CA ASP A 50 -15.98 9.30 -11.00
C ASP A 50 -16.59 9.25 -9.59
N GLN A 51 -17.02 10.42 -9.08
CA GLN A 51 -17.78 10.56 -7.84
C GLN A 51 -19.24 10.94 -8.13
N GLY A 52 -19.83 10.38 -9.19
CA GLY A 52 -21.20 10.63 -9.61
C GLY A 52 -21.31 11.96 -10.35
N ASP A 53 -21.50 13.06 -9.61
CA ASP A 53 -21.75 14.38 -10.20
C ASP A 53 -20.46 15.09 -10.64
N LYS A 54 -19.29 14.56 -10.28
CA LYS A 54 -17.99 15.17 -10.56
C LYS A 54 -16.95 14.11 -10.87
N LYS A 55 -16.09 14.42 -11.83
CA LYS A 55 -14.83 13.71 -12.04
C LYS A 55 -13.72 14.44 -11.29
N VAL A 56 -12.99 13.71 -10.46
CA VAL A 56 -11.87 14.25 -9.69
C VAL A 56 -10.59 13.64 -10.22
N LYS A 57 -9.63 14.50 -10.58
CA LYS A 57 -8.26 14.08 -10.91
C LYS A 57 -7.47 13.88 -9.64
N LEU A 58 -7.00 12.66 -9.44
CA LEU A 58 -6.18 12.24 -8.30
C LEU A 58 -4.93 11.53 -8.79
N TRP A 59 -3.93 11.46 -7.94
CA TRP A 59 -2.74 10.65 -8.14
C TRP A 59 -2.94 9.29 -7.48
N SER A 60 -2.49 8.23 -8.14
CA SER A 60 -2.54 6.86 -7.65
C SER A 60 -1.17 6.21 -7.79
N SER A 61 -0.71 5.50 -6.77
CA SER A 61 0.52 4.69 -6.77
C SER A 61 0.25 3.33 -6.16
N PHE A 62 0.98 2.31 -6.62
CA PHE A 62 0.91 0.96 -6.08
C PHE A 62 2.20 0.59 -5.36
N ILE A 63 2.05 0.02 -4.17
CA ILE A 63 3.12 -0.68 -3.46
C ILE A 63 2.90 -2.18 -3.66
N GLU A 64 3.89 -2.84 -4.23
CA GLU A 64 3.97 -4.29 -4.33
C GLU A 64 4.96 -4.79 -3.28
N ILE A 65 4.54 -5.72 -2.41
CA ILE A 65 5.38 -6.29 -1.35
C ILE A 65 5.35 -7.81 -1.45
N GLU A 66 6.53 -8.42 -1.58
CA GLU A 66 6.74 -9.83 -1.30
C GLU A 66 7.14 -9.98 0.17
N ALA A 67 6.35 -10.74 0.91
CA ALA A 67 6.52 -10.88 2.35
C ALA A 67 6.38 -12.33 2.82
N ASN A 68 6.90 -12.60 4.01
CA ASN A 68 6.73 -13.85 4.72
C ASN A 68 6.09 -13.56 6.09
N PHE A 69 4.87 -14.06 6.30
CA PHE A 69 4.21 -14.03 7.60
C PHE A 69 4.64 -15.20 8.47
N LYS A 70 4.76 -14.99 9.78
CA LYS A 70 5.14 -16.05 10.72
C LYS A 70 4.15 -17.22 10.72
N ASP A 71 2.87 -16.92 10.78
CA ASP A 71 1.76 -17.87 10.84
C ASP A 71 0.50 -17.28 10.18
N PHE A 72 -0.61 -18.04 10.16
CA PHE A 72 -1.87 -17.58 9.57
C PHE A 72 -2.50 -16.44 10.38
N ASP A 73 -2.41 -16.50 11.71
CA ASP A 73 -2.92 -15.46 12.60
C ASP A 73 -2.22 -14.11 12.33
N SER A 74 -0.91 -14.14 12.08
CA SER A 74 -0.13 -12.96 11.66
C SER A 74 -0.62 -12.32 10.36
N LEU A 75 -1.10 -13.12 9.40
CA LEU A 75 -1.71 -12.60 8.18
C LEU A 75 -3.07 -11.95 8.48
N ILE A 76 -3.91 -12.61 9.28
CA ILE A 76 -5.23 -12.08 9.66
C ILE A 76 -5.08 -10.77 10.43
N ASP A 77 -4.20 -10.73 11.44
CA ASP A 77 -3.90 -9.54 12.22
C ASP A 77 -3.42 -8.39 11.32
N PHE A 78 -2.56 -8.69 10.33
CA PHE A 78 -2.06 -7.70 9.39
C PHE A 78 -3.17 -7.15 8.50
N ILE A 79 -4.02 -8.01 7.93
CA ILE A 79 -5.14 -7.59 7.09
C ILE A 79 -6.08 -6.70 7.91
N LEU A 80 -6.47 -7.12 9.11
CA LEU A 80 -7.39 -6.36 9.97
C LEU A 80 -6.83 -5.00 10.43
N PHE A 81 -5.51 -4.84 10.49
CA PHE A 81 -4.88 -3.58 10.86
C PHE A 81 -4.79 -2.59 9.68
N TYR A 82 -4.69 -3.08 8.44
CA TYR A 82 -4.43 -2.26 7.25
C TYR A 82 -5.57 -2.26 6.21
N SER A 83 -6.71 -2.92 6.47
CA SER A 83 -7.95 -2.87 5.67
C SER A 83 -8.98 -1.91 6.28
#